data_AF-A0A1I1U1T3-F1
#
_entry.id   AF-A0A1I1U1T3-F1
#
_cell.length_a   1.000
_cell.length_b   1.000
_cell.length_c   1.000
_cell.angle_alpha   90.00
_cell.angle_beta   90.00
_cell.angle_gamma   90.00
#
_symmetry.space_group_name_H-M   'P 1'
#
loop_
_entity.id
_entity.type
_entity.pdbx_description
1 polymer ?
#
loop_
_entity_poly.entity_id
_entity_poly.type
_entity_poly.pdbx_seq_one_letter_code
_entity_poly.pdbx_strand_id
1 'polypeptide(L)' 'MNKLIEIFCDVDDFCHQFSPEWEALLISDGTKKRRRSSKMSTSECMTIMIAFHQSNHRDFKNFYIGLVSR' A
#
# COMPACT_ATOMS: atom_id res chain seq x y z
N MET A 1 17.02 7.57 0.10
CA MET A 1 15.89 8.13 0.85
C MET A 1 14.96 8.92 -0.07
N ASN A 2 15.48 9.86 -0.87
CA ASN A 2 14.66 10.70 -1.78
C ASN A 2 13.74 9.91 -2.71
N LYS A 3 14.25 8.87 -3.38
CA LYS A 3 13.44 8.03 -4.28
C LYS A 3 12.27 7.30 -3.60
N LEU A 4 12.40 6.94 -2.33
CA LEU A 4 11.30 6.27 -1.60
C LEU A 4 10.19 7.26 -1.25
N ILE A 5 10.57 8.49 -0.87
CA ILE A 5 9.63 9.57 -0.57
C ILE A 5 8.87 9.95 -1.85
N GLU A 6 9.58 10.08 -2.98
CA GLU A 6 8.96 10.34 -4.29
C GLU A 6 7.93 9.25 -4.65
N ILE A 7 8.31 7.97 -4.54
CA ILE A 7 7.37 6.86 -4.77
C ILE A 7 6.18 6.94 -3.81
N PHE A 8 6.41 7.24 -2.54
CA PHE A 8 5.33 7.36 -1.58
C PHE A 8 4.36 8.48 -1.95
N CYS A 9 4.86 9.67 -2.31
CA CYS A 9 4.03 10.79 -2.73
C CYS A 9 3.18 10.43 -3.97
N ASP A 10 3.81 9.86 -5.00
CA ASP A 10 3.10 9.45 -6.22
C ASP A 10 2.00 8.42 -5.93
N VAL A 11 2.30 7.45 -5.06
CA VAL A 11 1.37 6.39 -4.66
C VAL A 11 0.24 6.92 -3.77
N ASP A 12 0.53 7.86 -2.87
CA ASP A 12 -0.47 8.46 -1.99
C ASP A 12 -1.47 9.30 -2.79
N ASP A 13 -0.99 10.15 -3.71
CA ASP A 13 -1.82 10.92 -4.64
C ASP A 13 -2.68 10.00 -5.52
N PHE A 14 -2.09 8.89 -6.02
CA PHE A 14 -2.82 7.87 -6.75
C PHE A 14 -3.93 7.25 -5.89
N CYS A 15 -3.62 6.80 -4.67
CA CYS A 15 -4.61 6.20 -3.78
C CYS A 15 -5.73 7.15 -3.42
N HIS A 16 -5.44 8.45 -3.28
CA HIS A 16 -6.44 9.48 -2.99
C HIS A 16 -7.51 9.59 -4.08
N GLN A 17 -7.10 9.48 -5.34
CA GLN A 17 -7.99 9.54 -6.51
C GLN A 17 -8.63 8.17 -6.80
N PHE A 18 -7.86 7.09 -6.71
CA PHE A 18 -8.29 5.76 -7.12
C PHE A 18 -9.24 5.09 -6.11
N SER A 19 -8.98 5.22 -4.81
CA SER A 19 -9.73 4.45 -3.79
C SER A 19 -11.22 4.74 -3.78
N PRO A 20 -11.70 6.01 -3.85
CA PRO A 20 -13.13 6.31 -3.88
C PRO A 20 -13.82 5.70 -5.11
N GLU A 21 -13.22 5.86 -6.29
CA GLU A 21 -13.76 5.34 -7.56
C GLU A 21 -13.78 3.80 -7.56
N TRP A 22 -12.70 3.17 -7.09
CA TRP A 22 -12.62 1.73 -6.95
C TRP A 22 -13.72 1.20 -6.02
N GLU A 23 -13.90 1.82 -4.85
CA GLU A 23 -14.93 1.42 -3.90
C GLU A 23 -16.35 1.59 -4.47
N ALA A 24 -16.60 2.61 -5.29
CA ALA A 24 -17.88 2.82 -5.96
C ALA A 24 -18.19 1.74 -7.02
N LEU A 25 -17.17 1.15 -7.64
CA LEU A 25 -17.32 0.08 -8.63
C LEU A 25 -17.53 -1.31 -7.99
N LEU A 26 -17.29 -1.47 -6.68
CA LEU A 26 -17.45 -2.75 -6.01
C LEU A 26 -18.92 -3.15 -5.89
N ILE A 27 -19.24 -4.36 -6.35
CA ILE A 27 -20.58 -4.94 -6.21
C ILE A 27 -20.82 -5.27 -4.72
N SER A 28 -21.94 -4.79 -4.18
CA SER A 28 -22.41 -5.19 -2.85
C SER A 28 -23.03 -6.59 -2.92
N ASP A 29 -22.58 -7.50 -2.05
CA ASP A 29 -23.20 -8.82 -1.88
C ASP A 29 -24.37 -8.79 -0.87
N GLY A 30 -24.79 -7.60 -0.43
CA GLY A 30 -25.86 -7.40 0.56
C GLY A 30 -25.47 -7.79 1.99
N THR A 31 -24.29 -8.38 2.20
CA THR A 31 -23.81 -8.73 3.54
C THR A 31 -23.12 -7.54 4.18
N LYS A 32 -23.41 -7.29 5.46
CA LYS A 32 -22.74 -6.24 6.22
C LYS A 32 -21.30 -6.67 6.50
N LYS A 33 -20.34 -6.16 5.73
CA LYS A 33 -18.92 -6.36 5.98
C LYS A 33 -18.39 -5.33 6.97
N ARG A 34 -17.57 -5.80 7.91
CA ARG A 34 -16.87 -4.93 8.85
C ARG A 34 -15.79 -4.14 8.12
N ARG A 35 -15.91 -2.82 8.05
CA ARG A 35 -14.84 -1.92 7.56
C ARG A 35 -14.09 -1.32 8.75
N ARG A 36 -12.86 -1.77 8.98
CA ARG A 36 -11.94 -1.20 9.98
C ARG A 36 -10.75 -0.59 9.26
N SER A 37 -10.36 0.61 9.67
CA SER A 37 -9.09 1.17 9.27
C SER A 37 -7.95 0.28 9.79
N SER A 38 -7.03 -0.06 8.89
CA SER A 38 -5.74 -0.63 9.27
C SER A 38 -4.89 0.45 9.95
N LYS A 39 -3.84 0.04 10.68
CA LYS A 39 -2.82 0.98 11.17
C LYS A 39 -1.96 1.55 10.05
N MET A 40 -1.84 0.80 8.96
CA MET A 40 -1.11 1.15 7.75
C MET A 40 -2.10 1.39 6.62
N SER A 41 -1.99 2.53 5.98
CA SER A 41 -2.75 2.94 4.81
C SER A 41 -2.44 2.05 3.59
N THR A 42 -3.35 2.07 2.62
CA THR A 42 -3.14 1.36 1.35
C THR A 42 -1.91 1.90 0.59
N SER A 43 -1.67 3.21 0.62
CA SER A 43 -0.52 3.84 -0.03
C SER A 43 0.82 3.42 0.60
N GLU A 44 0.89 3.32 1.92
CA GLU A 44 2.06 2.75 2.62
C GLU A 44 2.29 1.29 2.23
N CYS A 45 1.25 0.45 2.24
CA CYS A 45 1.35 -0.95 1.81
C CYS A 45 1.86 -1.07 0.37
N MET A 46 1.31 -0.28 -0.55
CA MET A 46 1.73 -0.27 -1.96
C MET A 46 3.18 0.20 -2.11
N THR A 47 3.58 1.24 -1.39
CA THR A 47 4.96 1.75 -1.39
C THR A 47 5.95 0.69 -0.92
N ILE A 48 5.63 -0.04 0.16
CA ILE A 48 6.45 -1.15 0.68
C ILE A 48 6.59 -2.25 -0.38
N MET A 49 5.52 -2.61 -1.08
CA MET A 49 5.55 -3.61 -2.15
C MET A 49 6.43 -3.16 -3.33
N ILE A 50 6.25 -1.91 -3.79
CA ILE A 50 7.06 -1.35 -4.88
C ILE A 50 8.54 -1.32 -4.50
N ALA A 51 8.85 -0.86 -3.28
CA ALA A 51 10.20 -0.83 -2.76
C ALA A 51 10.82 -2.23 -2.67
N PHE A 52 10.05 -3.24 -2.23
CA PHE A 52 10.49 -4.63 -2.22
C PHE A 52 10.89 -5.09 -3.62
N HIS A 53 10.02 -4.90 -4.62
CA HIS A 53 10.31 -5.29 -6.00
C HIS A 53 11.50 -4.56 -6.61
N GLN A 54 11.73 -3.29 -6.27
CA GLN A 54 12.89 -2.52 -6.74
C GLN A 54 14.19 -2.87 -6.00
N SER A 55 14.09 -3.43 -4.79
CA SER A 55 15.25 -3.68 -3.92
C SER A 55 16.06 -4.94 -4.29
N ASN A 56 15.57 -5.78 -5.20
CA ASN A 56 16.17 -7.08 -5.57
C ASN A 56 16.37 -8.05 -4.38
N HIS A 57 15.62 -7.89 -3.29
CA HIS A 57 15.60 -8.88 -2.22
C HIS A 57 14.94 -10.18 -2.69
N ARG A 58 15.48 -11.33 -2.26
CA ARG A 58 14.96 -12.65 -2.66
C ARG A 58 13.63 -13.00 -2.01
N ASP A 59 13.43 -12.59 -0.76
CA ASP A 59 12.21 -12.86 -0.02
C ASP A 59 11.75 -11.61 0.74
N PHE A 60 10.43 -11.50 0.85
CA PHE A 60 9.78 -10.35 1.45
C PHE A 60 10.07 -10.24 2.95
N LYS A 61 10.25 -11.38 3.64
CA LYS A 61 10.46 -11.41 5.10
C LYS A 61 11.76 -10.71 5.50
N ASN A 62 12.86 -11.03 4.83
CA ASN A 62 14.15 -10.41 5.11
C ASN A 62 14.17 -8.92 4.73
N PHE A 63 13.54 -8.55 3.61
CA PHE A 63 13.36 -7.14 3.25
C PHE A 63 12.58 -6.38 4.34
N TYR A 64 11.41 -6.89 4.72
CA TYR A 64 10.53 -6.23 5.67
C TYR A 64 11.18 -6.09 7.05
N ILE A 65 11.80 -7.16 7.56
CA ILE A 65 12.46 -7.14 8.87
C ILE A 65 13.67 -6.19 8.90
N GLY A 66 14.46 -6.17 7.83
CA GLY A 66 15.71 -5.40 7.79
C GLY A 66 15.51 -3.90 7.53
N LEU A 67 14.48 -3.53 6.76
CA LEU A 67 14.34 -2.18 6.21
C LEU A 67 13.04 -1.46 6.56
N VAL A 68 11.97 -2.20 6.92
CA VAL A 68 10.63 -1.62 7.14
C VAL A 68 10.20 -1.71 8.59
N SER A 69 10.37 -2.86 9.25
CA SER A 69 10.06 -3.01 10.67
C SER A 69 11.17 -2.39 11.52
N ARG A 70 11.06 -1.10 11.82
CA ARG A 70 11.78 -0.45 12.90
C ARG A 70 10.80 0.24 13.82
#